data_AF-A0A9W9CZ81-F1
#
_entry.id   AF-A0A9W9CZ81-F1
#
_cell.length_a   1.000
_cell.length_b   1.000
_cell.length_c   1.000
_cell.angle_alpha   90.00
_cell.angle_beta   90.00
_cell.angle_gamma   90.00
#
_symmetry.space_group_name_H-M   'P 1'
#
loop_
_entity.id
_entity.type
_entity.pdbx_description
1 polymer ?
#
loop_
_entity_poly.entity_id
_entity_poly.type
_entity_poly.pdbx_seq_one_letter_code
_entity_poly.pdbx_strand_id
1 'polypeptide(L)'
;MSILPVATAQPRSNTCAAVEDFPEGYPRYSALISSHQSFQVFRRYLRLRTRLLLHKQDELAVLEGKLDEIDRQETKPLFLGNLRRDTNGDRQRLMQQIDTALKEYDTLLERHEKMVVRSPGKSRDITSLKNWTENTACIARDETAYLSCKEDLLSLGDNSMDPFNSILEGPIEDTIIWTKKQTGIGPKNRISEDSDVHIFSRELITGFARFTIATVLILLLFAPMLLLLSVESTMKQLSISFASCVIFIAIVSSLFRTKAVEVLMAAATYAAVLVVFLTNNNPRT
;
A
#
# COMPACT_ATOMS: atom_id res chain seq x y z
N MET A 1 47.84 -6.96 48.53
CA MET A 1 46.36 -6.95 48.53
C MET A 1 45.95 -5.59 48.00
N SER A 2 45.84 -5.48 46.67
CA SER A 2 45.64 -4.20 45.98
C SER A 2 44.40 -4.33 45.11
N ILE A 3 43.33 -3.66 45.53
CA ILE A 3 42.01 -3.71 44.91
C ILE A 3 42.02 -2.73 43.73
N LEU A 4 41.83 -3.25 42.51
CA LEU A 4 41.58 -2.45 41.31
C LEU A 4 40.19 -1.79 41.41
N PRO A 5 40.02 -0.53 40.99
CA PRO A 5 38.70 0.07 40.96
C PRO A 5 37.90 -0.49 39.78
N VAL A 6 36.72 -1.01 40.10
CA VAL A 6 35.69 -1.42 39.13
C VAL A 6 35.22 -0.16 38.39
N ALA A 7 35.49 -0.09 37.10
CA ALA A 7 34.94 0.95 36.23
C ALA A 7 33.42 0.81 36.17
N THR A 8 32.71 1.74 36.78
CA THR A 8 31.26 1.87 36.67
C THR A 8 30.90 2.23 35.23
N ALA A 9 30.45 1.25 34.46
CA ALA A 9 29.84 1.48 33.16
C ALA A 9 28.57 2.34 33.35
N GLN A 10 28.61 3.58 32.84
CA GLN A 10 27.43 4.42 32.74
C GLN A 10 26.40 3.74 31.83
N PRO A 11 25.10 3.79 32.17
CA PRO A 11 24.05 3.27 31.30
C PRO A 11 23.98 4.14 30.05
N ARG A 12 24.35 3.57 28.89
CA ARG A 12 24.14 4.21 27.59
C ARG A 12 22.64 4.44 27.43
N SER A 13 22.24 5.70 27.35
CA SER A 13 20.90 6.07 26.93
C SER A 13 20.62 5.42 25.58
N ASN A 14 19.53 4.63 25.49
CA ASN A 14 19.05 4.05 24.24
C ASN A 14 18.48 5.14 23.32
N THR A 15 19.33 6.02 22.83
CA THR A 15 19.05 6.86 21.66
C THR A 15 19.43 6.05 20.43
N CYS A 16 18.45 5.73 19.59
CA CYS A 16 18.70 5.16 18.27
C CYS A 16 19.75 6.04 17.57
N ALA A 17 20.86 5.47 17.12
CA ALA A 17 21.92 6.19 16.43
C ALA A 17 21.36 6.95 15.23
N ALA A 18 21.84 8.17 14.99
CA ALA A 18 21.50 8.91 13.77
C ALA A 18 22.03 8.16 12.55
N VAL A 19 21.45 8.37 11.36
CA VAL A 19 21.94 7.72 10.13
C VAL A 19 23.42 8.06 9.88
N GLU A 20 23.82 9.26 10.25
CA GLU A 20 25.16 9.82 10.09
C GLU A 20 26.20 9.17 11.02
N ASP A 21 25.77 8.53 12.12
CA ASP A 21 26.66 7.79 13.04
C ASP A 21 27.26 6.52 12.39
N PHE A 22 26.65 6.05 11.30
CA PHE A 22 27.13 4.89 10.57
C PHE A 22 28.22 5.26 9.55
N PRO A 23 29.22 4.37 9.34
CA PRO A 23 30.24 4.57 8.32
C PRO A 23 29.65 4.78 6.92
N GLU A 24 30.33 5.61 6.12
CA GLU A 24 30.00 5.81 4.70
C GLU A 24 29.97 4.49 3.93
N GLY A 25 29.16 4.43 2.87
CA GLY A 25 28.89 3.18 2.16
C GLY A 25 27.51 2.61 2.44
N TYR A 26 27.43 1.29 2.25
CA TYR A 26 26.28 0.46 2.61
C TYR A 26 25.85 0.55 4.08
N PRO A 27 26.74 0.71 5.09
CA PRO A 27 26.29 0.84 6.47
C PRO A 27 25.36 2.05 6.66
N ARG A 28 25.77 3.25 6.21
CA ARG A 28 24.93 4.45 6.24
C ARG A 28 23.70 4.35 5.35
N TYR A 29 23.84 3.79 4.14
CA TYR A 29 22.71 3.67 3.22
C TYR A 29 21.62 2.72 3.74
N SER A 30 22.02 1.57 4.29
CA SER A 30 21.08 0.63 4.91
C SER A 30 20.46 1.18 6.19
N ALA A 31 21.20 1.97 6.98
CA ALA A 31 20.66 2.72 8.10
C ALA A 31 19.55 3.69 7.63
N LEU A 32 19.75 4.43 6.54
CA LEU A 32 18.71 5.28 5.97
C LEU A 32 17.49 4.48 5.48
N ILE A 33 17.69 3.45 4.66
CA ILE A 33 16.58 2.64 4.11
C ILE A 33 15.76 2.00 5.24
N SER A 34 16.42 1.56 6.31
CA SER A 34 15.75 0.96 7.48
C SER A 34 15.14 1.99 8.44
N SER A 35 15.56 3.25 8.37
CA SER A 35 15.12 4.29 9.31
C SER A 35 13.64 4.66 9.18
N HIS A 36 13.10 4.62 7.96
CA HIS A 36 11.71 4.98 7.71
C HIS A 36 11.10 4.18 6.58
N GLN A 37 9.81 3.92 6.72
CA GLN A 37 9.02 3.14 5.78
C GLN A 37 8.96 3.75 4.37
N SER A 38 8.99 5.08 4.27
CA SER A 38 9.09 5.83 3.01
C SER A 38 10.35 5.50 2.21
N PHE A 39 11.45 5.10 2.87
CA PHE A 39 12.71 4.76 2.18
C PHE A 39 12.84 3.28 1.83
N GLN A 40 11.86 2.45 2.21
CA GLN A 40 11.80 1.04 1.86
C GLN A 40 11.33 0.85 0.40
N VAL A 41 12.07 1.44 -0.53
CA VAL A 41 11.79 1.46 -1.97
C VAL A 41 12.69 0.47 -2.67
N PHE A 42 12.08 -0.52 -3.33
CA PHE A 42 12.78 -1.61 -4.01
C PHE A 42 12.22 -1.89 -5.39
N ARG A 43 12.98 -2.57 -6.25
CA ARG A 43 12.49 -3.02 -7.56
C ARG A 43 11.60 -4.26 -7.44
N ARG A 44 10.51 -4.30 -8.22
CA ARG A 44 9.61 -5.45 -8.36
C ARG A 44 10.21 -6.53 -9.26
N TYR A 45 10.97 -6.11 -10.28
CA TYR A 45 11.52 -6.99 -11.31
C TYR A 45 10.44 -7.75 -12.07
N LEU A 46 9.30 -7.12 -12.37
CA LEU A 46 8.13 -7.80 -12.96
C LEU A 46 8.51 -8.49 -14.28
N ARG A 47 9.18 -7.78 -15.19
CA ARG A 47 9.63 -8.34 -16.48
C ARG A 47 10.49 -9.60 -16.31
N LEU A 48 11.42 -9.60 -15.36
CA LEU A 48 12.31 -10.74 -15.14
C LEU A 48 11.57 -11.92 -14.52
N ARG A 49 10.69 -11.65 -13.56
CA ARG A 49 9.83 -12.68 -12.94
C ARG A 49 8.88 -13.31 -13.96
N THR A 50 8.24 -12.51 -14.81
CA THR A 50 7.37 -13.01 -15.88
C THR A 50 8.16 -13.87 -16.87
N ARG A 51 9.38 -13.48 -17.24
CA ARG A 51 10.23 -14.33 -18.08
C ARG A 51 10.51 -15.68 -17.44
N LEU A 52 10.81 -15.72 -16.13
CA LEU A 52 11.00 -16.99 -15.41
C LEU A 52 9.72 -17.84 -15.36
N LEU A 53 8.56 -17.21 -15.18
CA LEU A 53 7.26 -17.92 -15.23
C LEU A 53 7.02 -18.56 -16.59
N LEU A 54 7.24 -17.81 -17.69
CA LEU A 54 7.08 -18.33 -19.05
C LEU A 54 8.02 -19.51 -19.34
N HIS A 55 9.27 -19.45 -18.86
CA HIS A 55 10.19 -20.58 -18.99
C HIS A 55 9.70 -21.83 -18.25
N LYS A 56 9.18 -21.68 -17.03
CA LYS A 56 8.63 -22.81 -16.27
C LYS A 56 7.33 -23.37 -16.86
N GLN A 57 6.52 -22.51 -17.45
CA GLN A 57 5.29 -22.91 -18.14
C GLN A 57 5.60 -23.75 -19.38
N ASP A 58 6.62 -23.36 -20.17
CA ASP A 58 7.07 -24.14 -21.33
C ASP A 58 7.67 -25.50 -20.92
N GLU A 59 8.46 -25.53 -19.85
CA GLU A 59 8.98 -26.78 -19.28
C GLU A 59 7.86 -27.76 -18.91
N LEU A 60 6.81 -27.27 -18.24
CA LEU A 60 5.63 -28.07 -17.90
C LEU A 60 4.88 -28.55 -19.14
N ALA A 61 4.71 -27.71 -20.16
CA ALA A 61 4.06 -28.09 -21.41
C ALA A 61 4.82 -29.22 -22.14
N VAL A 62 6.16 -29.19 -22.12
CA VAL A 62 6.98 -30.28 -22.65
C VAL A 62 6.82 -31.57 -21.84
N LEU A 63 6.76 -31.49 -20.51
CA LEU A 63 6.57 -32.66 -19.66
C LEU A 63 5.17 -33.26 -19.83
N GLU A 64 4.13 -32.43 -19.92
CA GLU A 64 2.75 -32.82 -20.20
C GLU A 64 2.66 -33.55 -21.55
N GLY A 65 3.24 -32.98 -22.61
CA GLY A 65 3.26 -33.63 -23.92
C GLY A 65 3.96 -34.99 -23.93
N LYS A 66 5.02 -35.18 -23.12
CA LYS A 66 5.67 -36.49 -22.94
C LYS A 66 4.78 -37.46 -22.19
N LEU A 67 4.02 -37.00 -21.19
CA LEU A 67 3.10 -37.85 -20.43
C LEU A 67 1.97 -38.34 -21.34
N ASP A 68 1.38 -37.44 -22.12
CA ASP A 68 0.35 -37.79 -23.10
C ASP A 68 0.85 -38.82 -24.12
N GLU A 69 2.12 -38.74 -24.53
CA GLU A 69 2.71 -39.72 -25.44
C GLU A 69 2.85 -41.09 -24.79
N ILE A 70 3.33 -41.15 -23.53
CA ILE A 70 3.42 -42.41 -22.77
C ILE A 70 2.04 -43.03 -22.59
N ASP A 71 1.03 -42.23 -22.27
CA ASP A 71 -0.34 -42.70 -22.09
C ASP A 71 -0.96 -43.18 -23.41
N ARG A 72 -0.68 -42.50 -24.54
CA ARG A 72 -1.14 -42.92 -25.88
C ARG A 72 -0.47 -44.20 -26.37
N GLN A 73 0.78 -44.45 -25.96
CA GLN A 73 1.53 -45.66 -26.33
C GLN A 73 1.28 -46.83 -25.36
N GLU A 74 0.47 -46.66 -24.31
CA GLU A 74 0.23 -47.70 -23.31
C GLU A 74 -0.53 -48.90 -23.90
N THR A 75 0.12 -50.06 -23.89
CA THR A 75 -0.42 -51.32 -24.44
C THR A 75 -1.41 -51.99 -23.50
N LYS A 76 -1.39 -51.66 -22.19
CA LYS A 76 -2.25 -52.25 -21.16
C LYS A 76 -3.23 -51.20 -20.63
N PRO A 77 -4.47 -51.13 -21.16
CA PRO A 77 -5.48 -50.15 -20.71
C PRO A 77 -5.76 -50.18 -19.21
N LEU A 78 -5.59 -51.35 -18.56
CA LEU A 78 -5.74 -51.50 -17.10
C LEU A 78 -4.79 -50.57 -16.33
N PHE A 79 -3.59 -50.29 -16.85
CA PHE A 79 -2.62 -49.40 -16.20
C PHE A 79 -3.08 -47.94 -16.25
N LEU A 80 -3.79 -47.51 -17.29
CA LEU A 80 -4.38 -46.16 -17.37
C LEU A 80 -5.56 -46.02 -16.39
N GLY A 81 -6.36 -47.08 -16.21
CA GLY A 81 -7.56 -47.06 -15.36
C GLY A 81 -7.36 -47.47 -13.90
N ASN A 82 -6.18 -47.96 -13.51
CA ASN A 82 -5.92 -48.44 -12.15
C ASN A 82 -4.49 -48.15 -11.69
N LEU A 83 -4.32 -47.01 -11.02
CA LEU A 83 -3.03 -46.56 -10.48
C LEU A 83 -2.36 -47.58 -9.54
N ARG A 84 -3.13 -48.37 -8.77
CA ARG A 84 -2.56 -49.38 -7.86
C ARG A 84 -1.90 -50.54 -8.61
N ARG A 85 -2.32 -50.77 -9.86
CA ARG A 85 -1.79 -51.82 -10.74
C ARG A 85 -0.88 -51.27 -11.83
N ASP A 86 -0.68 -49.96 -11.87
CA ASP A 86 0.22 -49.32 -12.80
C ASP A 86 1.67 -49.64 -12.44
N THR A 87 2.36 -50.27 -13.37
CA THR A 87 3.79 -50.62 -13.24
C THR A 87 4.65 -49.93 -14.29
N ASN A 88 4.09 -48.94 -15.00
CA ASN A 88 4.81 -48.15 -15.99
C ASN A 88 5.79 -47.20 -15.28
N GLY A 89 7.05 -47.63 -15.15
CA GLY A 89 8.10 -46.88 -14.46
C GLY A 89 8.45 -45.55 -15.14
N ASP A 90 8.23 -45.41 -16.45
CA ASP A 90 8.48 -44.17 -17.19
C ASP A 90 7.44 -43.12 -16.82
N ARG A 91 6.16 -43.50 -16.83
CA ARG A 91 5.07 -42.65 -16.35
C ARG A 91 5.27 -42.23 -14.90
N GLN A 92 5.60 -43.17 -14.01
CA GLN A 92 5.81 -42.86 -12.59
C GLN A 92 6.95 -41.86 -12.38
N ARG A 93 8.08 -42.02 -13.09
CA ARG A 93 9.20 -41.07 -13.03
C ARG A 93 8.81 -39.70 -13.58
N LEU A 94 8.10 -39.67 -14.71
CA LEU A 94 7.66 -38.41 -15.32
C LEU A 94 6.66 -37.67 -14.43
N MET A 95 5.74 -38.38 -13.78
CA MET A 95 4.80 -37.80 -12.81
C MET A 95 5.53 -37.16 -11.61
N GLN A 96 6.62 -37.76 -11.11
CA GLN A 96 7.44 -37.16 -10.06
C GLN A 96 8.17 -35.89 -10.53
N GLN A 97 8.65 -35.88 -11.78
CA GLN A 97 9.26 -34.69 -12.38
C GLN A 97 8.23 -33.56 -12.54
N ILE A 98 7.02 -33.89 -13.02
CA ILE A 98 5.90 -32.94 -13.13
C ILE A 98 5.53 -32.36 -11.77
N ASP A 99 5.38 -33.19 -10.72
CA ASP A 99 5.08 -32.72 -9.36
C ASP A 99 6.14 -31.73 -8.84
N THR A 100 7.42 -31.98 -9.11
CA THR A 100 8.51 -31.08 -8.73
C THR A 100 8.45 -29.76 -9.53
N ALA A 101 8.29 -29.84 -10.85
CA ALA A 101 8.21 -28.67 -11.72
C ALA A 101 6.99 -27.78 -11.39
N LEU A 102 5.84 -28.39 -11.10
CA LEU A 102 4.63 -27.70 -10.66
C LEU A 102 4.86 -26.94 -9.35
N LYS A 103 5.44 -27.59 -8.34
CA LYS A 103 5.77 -26.92 -7.06
C LYS A 103 6.64 -25.68 -7.24
N GLU A 104 7.65 -25.76 -8.12
CA GLU A 104 8.51 -24.62 -8.40
C GLU A 104 7.80 -23.51 -9.17
N TYR A 105 6.92 -23.88 -10.11
CA TYR A 105 6.08 -22.94 -10.85
C TYR A 105 5.11 -22.21 -9.90
N ASP A 106 4.37 -22.94 -9.08
CA ASP A 106 3.41 -22.41 -8.12
C ASP A 106 4.09 -21.48 -7.11
N THR A 107 5.24 -21.91 -6.56
CA THR A 107 6.03 -21.09 -5.63
C THR A 107 6.53 -19.78 -6.29
N LEU A 108 6.86 -19.81 -7.59
CA LEU A 108 7.23 -18.59 -8.31
C LEU A 108 6.01 -17.71 -8.58
N LEU A 109 4.87 -18.29 -8.93
CA LEU A 109 3.62 -17.60 -9.22
C LEU A 109 3.09 -16.86 -7.99
N GLU A 110 3.03 -17.52 -6.83
CA GLU A 110 2.64 -16.89 -5.56
C GLU A 110 3.57 -15.72 -5.19
N ARG A 111 4.88 -15.88 -5.38
CA ARG A 111 5.85 -14.80 -5.13
C ARG A 111 5.70 -13.65 -6.13
N HIS A 112 5.29 -13.94 -7.37
CA HIS A 112 5.04 -12.92 -8.39
C HIS A 112 3.75 -12.14 -8.09
N GLU A 113 2.66 -12.83 -7.75
CA GLU A 113 1.39 -12.22 -7.34
C GLU A 113 1.61 -11.23 -6.19
N LYS A 114 2.35 -11.65 -5.16
CA LYS A 114 2.73 -10.80 -4.02
C LYS A 114 3.52 -9.55 -4.41
N MET A 115 4.14 -9.49 -5.59
CA MET A 115 4.84 -8.30 -6.10
C MET A 115 3.94 -7.44 -6.99
N VAL A 116 3.01 -8.05 -7.72
CA VAL A 116 2.04 -7.36 -8.58
C VAL A 116 1.04 -6.57 -7.74
N VAL A 117 0.55 -7.14 -6.65
CA VAL A 117 -0.46 -6.52 -5.75
C VAL A 117 0.12 -5.36 -4.93
N ARG A 118 1.45 -5.22 -4.86
CA ARG A 118 2.09 -4.18 -4.04
C ARG A 118 1.89 -2.79 -4.64
N SER A 119 1.67 -1.83 -3.75
CA SER A 119 1.55 -0.41 -4.09
C SER A 119 2.79 0.09 -4.82
N PRO A 120 2.62 0.94 -5.85
CA PRO A 120 3.74 1.59 -6.50
C PRO A 120 4.53 2.46 -5.54
N GLY A 121 5.82 2.62 -5.83
CA GLY A 121 6.67 3.55 -5.10
C GLY A 121 6.14 4.98 -5.24
N LYS A 122 6.01 5.70 -4.11
CA LYS A 122 5.54 7.09 -4.14
C LYS A 122 6.60 7.97 -4.80
N SER A 123 6.19 8.78 -5.79
CA SER A 123 7.09 9.67 -6.55
C SER A 123 7.94 10.56 -5.64
N ARG A 124 7.34 11.03 -4.55
CA ARG A 124 8.01 11.86 -3.54
C ARG A 124 9.10 11.10 -2.81
N ASP A 125 8.79 9.92 -2.28
CA ASP A 125 9.73 9.08 -1.55
C ASP A 125 10.94 8.71 -2.42
N ILE A 126 10.68 8.34 -3.68
CA ILE A 126 11.72 8.04 -4.67
C ILE A 126 12.61 9.27 -4.91
N THR A 127 12.01 10.46 -5.03
CA THR A 127 12.76 11.70 -5.27
C THR A 127 13.59 12.09 -4.05
N SER A 128 13.04 11.97 -2.85
CA SER A 128 13.75 12.22 -1.58
C SER A 128 14.97 11.30 -1.45
N LEU A 129 14.77 10.00 -1.68
CA LEU A 129 15.84 9.00 -1.64
C LEU A 129 16.90 9.27 -2.72
N LYS A 130 16.48 9.64 -3.93
CA LYS A 130 17.39 9.99 -5.03
C LYS A 130 18.23 11.22 -4.69
N ASN A 131 17.62 12.31 -4.24
CA ASN A 131 18.31 13.53 -3.85
C ASN A 131 19.35 13.25 -2.76
N TRP A 132 18.97 12.47 -1.74
CA TRP A 132 19.91 12.10 -0.67
C TRP A 132 21.09 11.27 -1.18
N THR A 133 20.85 10.30 -2.07
CA THR A 133 21.94 9.50 -2.65
C THR A 133 22.86 10.33 -3.56
N GLU A 134 22.32 11.33 -4.25
CA GLU A 134 23.09 12.25 -5.10
C GLU A 134 23.94 13.23 -4.28
N ASN A 135 23.40 13.72 -3.15
CA ASN A 135 24.08 14.63 -2.24
C ASN A 135 25.18 13.92 -1.42
N THR A 136 24.86 12.76 -0.84
CA THR A 136 25.78 12.06 0.06
C THR A 136 26.82 11.25 -0.70
N ALA A 137 26.51 10.83 -1.94
CA ALA A 137 27.35 9.96 -2.77
C ALA A 137 27.85 8.70 -2.03
N CYS A 138 27.06 8.17 -1.10
CA CYS A 138 27.49 7.09 -0.21
C CYS A 138 27.61 5.72 -0.89
N ILE A 139 26.99 5.51 -2.05
CA ILE A 139 27.07 4.28 -2.83
C ILE A 139 27.28 4.60 -4.31
N ALA A 140 27.75 3.61 -5.08
CA ALA A 140 28.07 3.82 -6.48
C ALA A 140 26.83 4.23 -7.30
N ARG A 141 27.01 5.15 -8.25
CA ARG A 141 25.91 5.66 -9.08
C ARG A 141 25.20 4.53 -9.85
N ASP A 142 25.96 3.55 -10.34
CA ASP A 142 25.42 2.37 -11.02
C ASP A 142 24.49 1.56 -10.13
N GLU A 143 24.77 1.51 -8.81
CA GLU A 143 23.94 0.81 -7.84
C GLU A 143 22.66 1.59 -7.52
N THR A 144 22.67 2.92 -7.57
CA THR A 144 21.48 3.79 -7.41
C THR A 144 20.63 3.95 -8.67
N ALA A 145 21.11 3.49 -9.83
CA ALA A 145 20.43 3.67 -11.11
C ALA A 145 18.99 3.11 -11.13
N TYR A 146 18.72 2.13 -10.27
CA TYR A 146 17.39 1.55 -10.08
C TYR A 146 16.31 2.58 -9.69
N LEU A 147 16.68 3.65 -8.98
CA LEU A 147 15.76 4.71 -8.55
C LEU A 147 15.17 5.50 -9.74
N SER A 148 15.80 5.42 -10.91
CA SER A 148 15.29 6.04 -12.14
C SER A 148 14.15 5.25 -12.78
N CYS A 149 13.98 3.97 -12.44
CA CYS A 149 12.96 3.09 -13.01
C CYS A 149 11.62 3.14 -12.24
N LYS A 150 10.99 4.33 -12.14
CA LYS A 150 9.79 4.58 -11.30
C LYS A 150 8.69 3.52 -11.43
N GLU A 151 8.39 3.08 -12.65
CA GLU A 151 7.36 2.06 -12.97
C GLU A 151 7.64 0.70 -12.31
N ASP A 152 8.91 0.34 -12.10
CA ASP A 152 9.32 -0.95 -11.54
C ASP A 152 9.60 -0.86 -10.03
N LEU A 153 9.37 0.30 -9.39
CA LEU A 153 9.58 0.49 -7.95
C LEU A 153 8.32 0.17 -7.14
N LEU A 154 8.52 -0.39 -5.94
CA LEU A 154 7.49 -0.66 -4.94
C LEU A 154 7.91 -0.05 -3.60
N SER A 155 6.93 0.35 -2.79
CA SER A 155 7.14 0.73 -1.38
C SER A 155 6.69 -0.43 -0.48
N LEU A 156 7.61 -1.03 0.28
CA LEU A 156 7.30 -2.23 1.09
C LEU A 156 6.33 -1.95 2.23
N GLY A 157 6.30 -0.71 2.70
CA GLY A 157 5.53 -0.36 3.87
C GLY A 157 4.31 0.50 3.60
N ASP A 158 3.94 0.70 2.35
CA ASP A 158 2.63 1.26 2.05
C ASP A 158 1.57 0.15 2.11
N ASN A 159 1.31 -0.35 3.33
CA ASN A 159 0.20 -1.26 3.59
C ASN A 159 -1.11 -0.49 3.79
N SER A 160 -1.22 0.72 3.23
CA SER A 160 -2.46 1.49 3.19
C SER A 160 -3.43 0.81 2.23
N MET A 161 -4.02 -0.27 2.72
CA MET A 161 -5.33 -0.76 2.28
C MET A 161 -6.45 0.24 2.63
N ASP A 162 -6.10 1.47 3.03
CA ASP A 162 -6.99 2.61 3.23
C ASP A 162 -6.91 3.54 2.00
N PRO A 163 -7.81 3.38 1.01
CA PRO A 163 -7.96 4.28 -0.14
C PRO A 163 -8.07 5.76 0.22
N PHE A 164 -8.52 6.05 1.44
CA PHE A 164 -8.66 7.40 1.97
C PHE A 164 -7.32 8.11 2.14
N ASN A 165 -6.30 7.38 2.61
CA ASN A 165 -5.01 7.98 2.90
C ASN A 165 -4.32 8.36 1.60
N SER A 166 -4.41 7.56 0.53
CA SER A 166 -3.77 7.89 -0.75
C SER A 166 -4.40 9.10 -1.48
N ILE A 167 -5.71 9.33 -1.34
CA ILE A 167 -6.40 10.49 -1.95
C ILE A 167 -6.04 11.79 -1.23
N LEU A 168 -5.93 11.74 0.10
CA LEU A 168 -5.69 12.92 0.92
C LEU A 168 -4.20 13.18 1.20
N GLU A 169 -3.33 12.18 1.04
CA GLU A 169 -1.89 12.31 1.27
C GLU A 169 -1.28 13.44 0.46
N GLY A 170 -1.57 13.55 -0.84
CA GLY A 170 -1.03 14.63 -1.68
C GLY A 170 -1.37 16.04 -1.18
N PRO A 171 -2.66 16.41 -1.06
CA PRO A 171 -3.05 17.73 -0.58
C PRO A 171 -2.58 18.06 0.85
N ILE A 172 -2.59 17.06 1.74
CA ILE A 172 -2.14 17.22 3.13
C ILE A 172 -0.64 17.49 3.16
N GLU A 173 0.14 16.68 2.43
CA GLU A 173 1.58 16.84 2.35
C GLU A 173 1.99 18.18 1.74
N ASP A 174 1.31 18.63 0.69
CA ASP A 174 1.55 19.93 0.06
C ASP A 174 1.23 21.08 1.02
N THR A 175 0.14 20.97 1.78
CA THR A 175 -0.24 21.95 2.80
C THR A 175 0.80 22.01 3.93
N ILE A 176 1.34 20.86 4.33
CA ILE A 176 2.40 20.79 5.35
C ILE A 176 3.73 21.37 4.83
N ILE A 177 4.10 21.11 3.58
CA ILE A 177 5.29 21.73 2.97
C ILE A 177 5.12 23.25 2.90
N TRP A 178 3.96 23.71 2.44
CA TRP A 178 3.66 25.13 2.33
C TRP A 178 3.72 25.83 3.70
N THR A 179 3.07 25.27 4.72
CA THR A 179 3.12 25.80 6.09
C THR A 179 4.53 25.78 6.67
N LYS A 180 5.33 24.74 6.44
CA LYS A 180 6.75 24.70 6.85
C LYS A 180 7.57 25.78 6.16
N LYS A 181 7.41 25.97 4.84
CA LYS A 181 8.10 27.01 4.06
C LYS A 181 7.74 28.42 4.54
N GLN A 182 6.50 28.61 5.00
CA GLN A 182 5.99 29.91 5.46
C GLN A 182 6.35 30.23 6.92
N THR A 183 6.42 29.22 7.79
CA THR A 183 6.62 29.43 9.24
C THR A 183 8.02 29.10 9.73
N GLY A 184 8.82 28.36 8.96
CA GLY A 184 10.14 27.86 9.37
C GLY A 184 10.11 26.82 10.50
N ILE A 185 8.93 26.50 11.04
CA ILE A 185 8.73 25.56 12.14
C ILE A 185 8.22 24.25 11.55
N GLY A 186 9.16 23.37 11.22
CA GLY A 186 8.85 21.98 10.87
C GLY A 186 9.10 21.04 12.05
N PRO A 187 8.46 19.85 12.08
CA PRO A 187 8.86 18.81 13.02
C PRO A 187 10.35 18.52 12.86
N LYS A 188 11.10 18.58 13.96
CA LYS A 188 12.51 18.17 13.97
C LYS A 188 12.57 16.67 13.75
N ASN A 189 13.03 16.24 12.58
CA ASN A 189 13.25 14.84 12.30
C ASN A 189 14.48 14.37 13.08
N ARG A 190 14.29 13.35 13.93
CA ARG A 190 15.38 12.72 14.71
C ARG A 190 16.18 11.68 13.91
N ILE A 191 15.87 11.53 12.62
CA ILE A 191 16.34 10.41 11.79
C ILE A 191 17.55 10.79 10.94
N SER A 192 17.60 12.01 10.40
CA SER A 192 18.73 12.51 9.63
C SER A 192 18.89 14.02 9.87
N GLU A 193 20.14 14.47 9.91
CA GLU A 193 20.52 15.88 10.03
C GLU A 193 20.45 16.63 8.68
N ASP A 194 20.28 15.90 7.56
CA ASP A 194 20.17 16.46 6.21
C ASP A 194 18.81 17.14 5.97
N SER A 195 18.84 18.40 5.54
CA SER A 195 17.65 19.21 5.28
C SER A 195 16.83 18.73 4.09
N ASP A 196 17.44 17.99 3.16
CA ASP A 196 16.79 17.55 1.92
C ASP A 196 15.96 16.26 2.12
N VAL A 197 16.07 15.62 3.28
CA VAL A 197 15.34 14.39 3.61
C VAL A 197 14.02 14.74 4.30
N HIS A 198 12.96 14.83 3.53
CA HIS A 198 11.62 15.11 4.05
C HIS A 198 10.88 13.83 4.43
N ILE A 199 11.08 13.38 5.66
CA ILE A 199 10.27 12.33 6.28
C ILE A 199 9.05 12.99 6.91
N PHE A 200 7.86 12.56 6.51
CA PHE A 200 6.65 12.91 7.23
C PHE A 200 6.18 11.74 8.08
N SER A 201 5.94 12.02 9.36
CA SER A 201 5.42 11.04 10.30
C SER A 201 4.03 10.58 9.88
N ARG A 202 3.89 9.27 9.62
CA ARG A 202 2.63 8.65 9.21
C ARG A 202 1.51 8.89 10.24
N GLU A 203 1.83 9.01 11.52
CA GLU A 203 0.87 9.28 12.61
C GLU A 203 0.22 10.66 12.46
N LEU A 204 0.98 11.67 11.99
CA LEU A 204 0.46 13.01 11.77
C LEU A 204 -0.42 13.05 10.51
N ILE A 205 0.03 12.40 9.43
CA ILE A 205 -0.74 12.32 8.19
C ILE A 205 -2.06 11.58 8.42
N THR A 206 -2.02 10.43 9.09
CA THR A 206 -3.22 9.63 9.38
C THR A 206 -4.15 10.33 10.36
N GLY A 207 -3.62 11.00 11.38
CA GLY A 207 -4.40 11.84 12.30
C GLY A 207 -5.09 12.99 11.58
N PHE A 208 -4.37 13.71 10.71
CA PHE A 208 -4.91 14.82 9.95
C PHE A 208 -5.93 14.35 8.90
N ALA A 209 -5.67 13.25 8.18
CA ALA A 209 -6.62 12.65 7.25
C ALA A 209 -7.93 12.29 7.97
N ARG A 210 -7.86 11.64 9.14
CA ARG A 210 -9.05 11.32 9.95
C ARG A 210 -9.79 12.57 10.41
N PHE A 211 -9.08 13.61 10.83
CA PHE A 211 -9.67 14.88 11.22
C PHE A 211 -10.40 15.57 10.05
N THR A 212 -9.78 15.61 8.87
CA THR A 212 -10.40 16.20 7.66
C THR A 212 -11.65 15.42 7.24
N ILE A 213 -11.63 14.09 7.25
CA ILE A 213 -12.80 13.25 6.95
C ILE A 213 -13.94 13.51 7.94
N ALA A 214 -13.63 13.51 9.24
CA ALA A 214 -14.64 13.79 10.27
C ALA A 214 -15.25 15.18 10.08
N THR A 215 -14.43 16.19 9.76
CA THR A 215 -14.89 17.55 9.50
C THR A 215 -15.78 17.62 8.26
N VAL A 216 -15.40 16.98 7.16
CA VAL A 216 -16.21 16.93 5.93
C VAL A 216 -17.55 16.25 6.19
N LEU A 217 -17.58 15.13 6.92
CA LEU A 217 -18.82 14.45 7.27
C LEU A 217 -19.74 15.31 8.15
N ILE A 218 -19.18 16.01 9.14
CA ILE A 218 -19.95 16.92 10.00
C ILE A 218 -20.54 18.06 9.15
N LEU A 219 -19.73 18.73 8.33
CA LEU A 219 -20.22 19.81 7.47
C LEU A 219 -21.32 19.33 6.51
N LEU A 220 -21.15 18.15 5.93
CA LEU A 220 -22.10 17.53 5.03
C LEU A 220 -23.44 17.21 5.71
N LEU A 221 -23.43 16.82 6.98
CA LEU A 221 -24.65 16.58 7.76
C LEU A 221 -25.32 17.88 8.24
N PHE A 222 -24.54 18.87 8.69
CA PHE A 222 -25.09 20.08 9.33
C PHE A 222 -25.45 21.19 8.34
N ALA A 223 -24.67 21.41 7.27
CA ALA A 223 -24.93 22.47 6.30
C ALA A 223 -26.35 22.42 5.68
N PRO A 224 -26.87 21.27 5.21
CA PRO A 224 -28.22 21.19 4.65
C PRO A 224 -29.31 21.42 5.71
N MET A 225 -29.09 21.04 6.97
CA MET A 225 -30.03 21.38 8.04
C MET A 225 -30.12 22.90 8.24
N LEU A 226 -28.99 23.61 8.25
CA LEU A 226 -28.96 25.07 8.38
C LEU A 226 -29.59 25.78 7.17
N LEU A 227 -29.36 25.25 5.95
CA LEU A 227 -29.98 25.78 4.74
C LEU A 227 -31.50 25.57 4.75
N LEU A 228 -31.99 24.44 5.24
CA LEU A 228 -33.43 24.17 5.36
C LEU A 228 -34.13 25.06 6.39
N LEU A 229 -33.42 25.57 7.40
CA LEU A 229 -33.95 26.57 8.35
C LEU A 229 -34.09 27.96 7.72
N SER A 230 -33.32 28.27 6.68
CA SER A 230 -33.27 29.60 6.07
C SER A 230 -34.25 29.77 4.90
N VAL A 231 -34.94 28.71 4.50
CA VAL A 231 -35.76 28.68 3.28
C VAL A 231 -37.19 28.31 3.62
N GLU A 232 -38.14 29.18 3.28
CA GLU A 232 -39.57 29.00 3.59
C GLU A 232 -40.35 28.24 2.49
N SER A 233 -39.79 28.14 1.27
CA SER A 233 -40.48 27.52 0.13
C SER A 233 -40.31 26.00 0.10
N THR A 234 -41.44 25.26 0.13
CA THR A 234 -41.48 23.79 0.11
C THR A 234 -40.75 23.18 -1.09
N MET A 235 -40.91 23.75 -2.29
CA MET A 235 -40.24 23.24 -3.50
C MET A 235 -38.71 23.41 -3.45
N LYS A 236 -38.23 24.50 -2.83
CA LYS A 236 -36.80 24.74 -2.62
C LYS A 236 -36.23 23.81 -1.54
N GLN A 237 -36.97 23.59 -0.46
CA GLN A 237 -36.59 22.64 0.60
C GLN A 237 -36.46 21.20 0.07
N LEU A 238 -37.40 20.75 -0.77
CA LEU A 238 -37.34 19.44 -1.42
C LEU A 238 -36.12 19.31 -2.35
N SER A 239 -35.85 20.36 -3.13
CA SER A 239 -34.70 20.40 -4.04
C SER A 239 -33.36 20.35 -3.29
N ILE A 240 -33.22 21.11 -2.20
CA ILE A 240 -32.03 21.12 -1.35
C ILE A 240 -31.81 19.74 -0.71
N SER A 241 -32.87 19.11 -0.21
CA SER A 241 -32.79 17.79 0.43
C SER A 241 -32.35 16.71 -0.57
N PHE A 242 -32.93 16.70 -1.77
CA PHE A 242 -32.57 15.76 -2.83
C PHE A 242 -31.11 15.95 -3.28
N ALA A 243 -30.70 17.19 -3.57
CA ALA A 243 -29.33 17.50 -3.96
C ALA A 243 -28.33 17.11 -2.86
N SER A 244 -28.68 17.36 -1.60
CA SER A 244 -27.84 17.00 -0.45
C SER A 244 -27.67 15.49 -0.29
N CYS A 245 -28.74 14.69 -0.45
CA CYS A 245 -28.63 13.23 -0.43
C CYS A 245 -27.73 12.70 -1.55
N VAL A 246 -27.84 13.25 -2.76
CA VAL A 246 -26.98 12.85 -3.90
C VAL A 246 -25.52 13.17 -3.61
N ILE A 247 -25.23 14.38 -3.11
CA ILE A 247 -23.87 14.79 -2.74
C ILE A 247 -23.34 13.90 -1.60
N PHE A 248 -24.16 13.58 -0.61
CA PHE A 248 -23.78 12.69 0.49
C PHE A 248 -23.39 11.31 0.00
N ILE A 249 -24.22 10.69 -0.84
CA ILE A 249 -23.94 9.36 -1.40
C ILE A 249 -22.68 9.41 -2.27
N ALA A 250 -22.50 10.44 -3.09
CA ALA A 250 -21.31 10.59 -3.93
C ALA A 250 -20.02 10.71 -3.10
N ILE A 251 -20.02 11.57 -2.07
CA ILE A 251 -18.86 11.76 -1.18
C ILE A 251 -18.59 10.49 -0.38
N VAL A 252 -19.61 9.88 0.24
CA VAL A 252 -19.43 8.65 1.03
C VAL A 252 -18.98 7.48 0.15
N SER A 253 -19.52 7.32 -1.05
CA SER A 253 -19.09 6.26 -1.97
C SER A 253 -17.67 6.49 -2.50
N SER A 254 -17.26 7.76 -2.66
CA SER A 254 -15.91 8.11 -3.13
C SER A 254 -14.86 7.98 -2.03
N LEU A 255 -15.21 8.35 -0.80
CA LEU A 255 -14.32 8.24 0.33
C LEU A 255 -14.24 6.78 0.76
N PHE A 256 -15.40 6.16 1.05
CA PHE A 256 -15.49 4.85 1.68
C PHE A 256 -15.61 3.72 0.66
N ARG A 257 -14.62 2.81 0.64
CA ARG A 257 -14.77 1.48 0.05
C ARG A 257 -15.62 0.58 0.96
N THR A 258 -16.85 0.98 1.20
CA THR A 258 -17.84 0.25 1.99
C THR A 258 -18.77 -0.54 1.08
N LYS A 259 -19.39 -1.60 1.62
CA LYS A 259 -20.34 -2.40 0.84
C LYS A 259 -21.54 -1.52 0.46
N ALA A 260 -22.16 -1.79 -0.70
CA ALA A 260 -23.33 -1.03 -1.16
C ALA A 260 -24.45 -0.95 -0.10
N VAL A 261 -24.61 -2.02 0.70
CA VAL A 261 -25.58 -2.08 1.81
C VAL A 261 -25.28 -1.05 2.90
N GLU A 262 -24.00 -0.85 3.26
CA GLU A 262 -23.59 0.11 4.31
C GLU A 262 -23.82 1.55 3.85
N VAL A 263 -23.51 1.85 2.58
CA VAL A 263 -23.79 3.16 1.97
C VAL A 263 -25.30 3.43 1.94
N LEU A 264 -26.10 2.42 1.60
CA LEU A 264 -27.55 2.53 1.53
C LEU A 264 -28.18 2.73 2.93
N MET A 265 -27.66 2.05 3.96
CA MET A 265 -28.08 2.29 5.35
C MET A 265 -27.77 3.73 5.79
N ALA A 266 -26.54 4.21 5.55
CA ALA A 266 -26.15 5.58 5.89
C ALA A 266 -27.01 6.62 5.15
N ALA A 267 -27.27 6.42 3.85
CA ALA A 267 -28.11 7.29 3.05
C ALA A 267 -29.57 7.29 3.53
N ALA A 268 -30.12 6.14 3.90
CA ALA A 268 -31.47 6.03 4.44
C ALA A 268 -31.60 6.76 5.80
N THR A 269 -30.63 6.59 6.70
CA THR A 269 -30.58 7.31 7.98
C THR A 269 -30.51 8.82 7.75
N TYR A 270 -29.66 9.24 6.82
CA TYR A 270 -29.50 10.65 6.50
C TYR A 270 -30.76 11.28 5.89
N ALA A 271 -31.38 10.59 4.92
CA ALA A 271 -32.62 11.02 4.31
C ALA A 271 -33.77 11.11 5.33
N ALA A 272 -33.87 10.16 6.26
CA ALA A 272 -34.88 10.18 7.31
C ALA A 272 -34.75 11.44 8.19
N VAL A 273 -33.52 11.82 8.57
CA VAL A 273 -33.28 13.03 9.36
C VAL A 273 -33.71 14.28 8.58
N LEU A 274 -33.32 14.41 7.32
CA LEU A 274 -33.73 15.55 6.48
C LEU A 274 -35.26 15.65 6.32
N VAL A 275 -35.94 14.52 6.13
CA VAL A 275 -37.41 14.48 6.00
C VAL A 275 -38.10 14.93 7.29
N VAL A 276 -37.58 14.55 8.46
CA VAL A 276 -38.11 15.02 9.76
C VAL A 276 -37.99 16.54 9.86
N PHE A 277 -36.84 17.11 9.49
CA PHE A 277 -36.65 18.58 9.49
C PHE A 277 -37.56 19.28 8.48
N LEU A 278 -37.71 18.72 7.29
CA LEU A 278 -38.62 19.25 6.26
C LEU A 278 -40.08 19.25 6.75
N THR A 279 -40.49 18.19 7.45
CA THR A 279 -41.85 18.07 8.00
C THR A 279 -42.09 19.06 9.15
N ASN A 280 -41.07 19.34 9.95
CA ASN A 280 -41.16 20.28 11.06
C ASN A 280 -41.14 21.75 10.60
N ASN A 281 -40.41 22.05 9.52
CA ASN A 281 -40.28 23.41 8.97
C ASN A 281 -41.45 23.82 8.06
N ASN A 282 -42.31 22.88 7.66
CA ASN A 282 -43.50 23.18 6.88
C ASN A 282 -44.71 23.24 7.84
N PRO A 283 -45.16 24.43 8.28
CA PRO A 283 -46.30 24.54 9.17
C PRO A 283 -47.50 23.91 8.45
N ARG A 284 -48.07 22.87 9.08
CA ARG A 284 -49.26 22.16 8.59
C ARG A 284 -50.36 23.19 8.32
N THR A 285 -50.66 23.42 7.05
CA THR A 285 -52.01 23.85 6.63
C THR A 285 -52.97 22.70 6.79
#